data_AF-A0A376LRJ3-F1
#
_entry.id   AF-A0A376LRJ3-F1
#
_cell.length_a   1.000
_cell.length_b   1.000
_cell.length_c   1.000
_cell.angle_alpha   90.00
_cell.angle_beta   90.00
_cell.angle_gamma   90.00
#
_symmetry.space_group_name_H-M   'P 1'
#
loop_
_entity.id
_entity.type
_entity.pdbx_description
1 polymer ?
#
loop_
_entity_poly.entity_id
_entity_poly.type
_entity_poly.pdbx_seq_one_letter_code
_entity_poly.pdbx_strand_id
1 'polypeptide(L)'
;MRQVLSSLLVIAGLVSGQAIAAPESPPHADIRDSGFVYCVSGQVNTFNPSKASSGLIVDTLAAQFYDRLLDVDPYTYRLMPELAESWEVLDNGATIASTCVAMFRFKKPTGLLPLVK
;
A
#
# COMPACT_ATOMS: atom_id res chain seq x y z
N MET A 1 -50.12 28.92 35.34
CA MET A 1 -49.46 27.75 34.72
C MET A 1 -48.80 28.02 33.36
N ARG A 2 -49.25 29.01 32.56
CA ARG A 2 -48.68 29.32 31.23
C ARG A 2 -47.29 30.01 31.23
N GLN A 3 -46.95 30.75 32.28
CA GLN A 3 -45.70 31.51 32.37
C GLN A 3 -44.48 30.65 32.73
N VAL A 4 -44.68 29.53 33.44
CA VAL A 4 -43.60 28.60 33.83
C VAL A 4 -43.12 27.80 32.61
N LEU A 5 -44.03 27.46 31.69
CA LEU A 5 -43.68 26.79 30.43
C LEU A 5 -42.81 27.65 29.51
N SER A 6 -42.99 28.98 29.54
CA SER A 6 -42.26 29.90 28.66
C SER A 6 -40.80 30.07 29.08
N SER A 7 -40.51 30.07 30.38
CA SER A 7 -39.14 30.17 30.91
C SER A 7 -38.32 28.90 30.68
N LEU A 8 -38.97 27.73 30.64
CA LEU A 8 -38.29 26.46 30.37
C LEU A 8 -37.80 26.31 28.92
N LEU A 9 -38.49 26.95 27.95
CA LEU A 9 -38.12 26.91 26.53
C LEU A 9 -36.89 27.77 26.21
N VAL A 10 -36.63 28.84 26.98
CA VAL A 10 -35.49 29.74 26.74
C VAL A 10 -34.18 29.13 27.25
N ILE A 11 -34.21 28.31 28.30
CA ILE A 11 -33.00 27.69 28.88
C ILE A 11 -32.53 26.49 28.03
N ALA A 12 -33.45 25.81 27.32
CA ALA A 12 -33.11 24.69 26.43
C ALA A 12 -32.46 25.11 25.10
N GLY A 13 -32.55 26.40 24.72
CA GLY A 13 -32.03 26.89 23.43
C GLY A 13 -30.53 27.15 23.38
N LEU A 14 -29.83 27.18 24.53
CA LEU A 14 -28.38 27.46 24.57
C LEU A 14 -27.47 26.23 24.45
N VAL A 15 -28.04 25.01 24.45
CA VAL A 15 -27.27 23.74 24.37
C VAL A 15 -27.43 23.09 23.00
N SER A 16 -27.30 23.87 21.93
CA SER A 16 -27.36 23.34 20.56
C SER A 16 -26.48 24.19 19.65
N GLY A 17 -25.17 23.91 19.64
CA GLY A 17 -24.29 24.60 18.69
C GLY A 17 -22.79 24.57 18.92
N GLN A 18 -22.27 23.77 19.84
CA GLN A 18 -20.81 23.54 19.90
C GLN A 18 -20.46 22.51 18.81
N ALA A 19 -20.24 22.99 17.59
CA ALA A 19 -19.61 22.20 16.54
C ALA A 19 -18.13 22.04 16.92
N ILE A 20 -17.81 20.93 17.59
CA ILE A 20 -16.42 20.53 17.79
C ILE A 20 -15.90 20.13 16.41
N ALA A 21 -15.01 20.95 15.85
CA ALA A 21 -14.26 20.59 14.67
C ALA A 21 -13.55 19.26 14.93
N ALA A 22 -13.52 18.39 13.91
CA ALA A 22 -12.74 17.17 14.00
C ALA A 22 -11.29 17.53 14.37
N PRO A 23 -10.62 16.76 15.25
CA PRO A 23 -9.23 17.03 15.60
C PRO A 23 -8.40 17.09 14.33
N GLU A 24 -7.61 18.15 14.21
CA GLU A 24 -6.68 18.33 13.10
C GLU A 24 -5.76 17.10 13.06
N SER A 25 -5.68 16.45 11.89
CA SER A 25 -4.79 15.31 11.72
C SER A 25 -3.38 15.73 12.12
N PRO A 26 -2.64 14.92 12.91
CA PRO A 26 -1.29 15.26 13.30
C PRO A 26 -0.49 15.63 12.06
N PRO A 27 0.36 16.68 12.11
CA PRO A 27 1.13 17.12 10.96
C PRO A 27 1.87 15.91 10.41
N HIS A 28 1.50 15.50 9.20
CA HIS A 28 2.21 14.44 8.50
C HIS A 28 3.67 14.90 8.37
N ALA A 29 4.62 14.05 8.77
CA ALA A 29 6.03 14.33 8.55
C ALA A 29 6.24 14.74 7.09
N ASP A 30 7.05 15.77 6.84
CA ASP A 30 7.33 16.18 5.46
C ASP A 30 7.87 14.94 4.72
N ILE A 31 7.41 14.75 3.48
CA ILE A 31 7.91 13.66 2.61
C ILE A 31 9.43 13.81 2.44
N ARG A 32 9.95 15.05 2.54
CA ARG A 32 11.39 15.34 2.52
C ARG A 32 12.14 14.78 3.72
N ASP A 33 11.46 14.57 4.84
CA ASP A 33 12.05 14.06 6.09
C ASP A 33 11.91 12.53 6.23
N SER A 34 10.99 11.90 5.50
CA SER A 34 10.60 10.49 5.72
C SER A 34 10.44 9.64 4.46
N GLY A 35 10.65 10.20 3.27
CA GLY A 35 10.43 9.50 2.01
C GLY A 35 11.23 10.06 0.83
N PHE A 36 10.89 9.61 -0.37
CA PHE A 36 11.47 10.07 -1.63
C PHE A 36 10.40 10.21 -2.70
N VAL A 37 10.67 11.03 -3.71
CA VAL A 37 9.78 11.22 -4.86
C VAL A 37 10.44 10.62 -6.10
N TYR A 38 9.73 9.72 -6.78
CA TYR A 38 10.18 9.11 -8.02
C TYR A 38 9.20 9.47 -9.15
N CYS A 39 9.65 10.28 -10.10
CA CYS A 39 8.85 10.72 -11.24
C CYS A 39 8.91 9.69 -12.37
N VAL A 40 7.76 9.16 -12.75
CA VAL A 40 7.63 8.22 -13.88
C VAL A 40 6.85 8.85 -15.03
N SER A 41 7.20 8.46 -16.25
CA SER A 41 6.49 8.90 -17.46
C SER A 41 5.41 7.91 -17.85
N GLY A 42 4.16 8.17 -17.47
CA GLY A 42 2.98 7.41 -17.90
C GLY A 42 1.96 7.20 -16.78
N GLN A 43 0.91 6.45 -17.07
CA GLN A 43 -0.17 6.16 -16.11
C GLN A 43 -0.16 4.70 -15.66
N VAL A 44 -0.52 4.48 -14.39
CA VAL A 44 -0.68 3.14 -13.80
C VAL A 44 -2.09 2.65 -14.10
N ASN A 45 -2.20 1.54 -14.83
CA ASN A 45 -3.49 0.92 -15.18
C ASN A 45 -3.81 -0.33 -14.36
N THR A 46 -2.79 -0.97 -13.77
CA THR A 46 -2.92 -2.12 -12.88
C THR A 46 -1.74 -2.19 -11.94
N PHE A 47 -1.95 -2.76 -10.76
CA PHE A 47 -0.88 -3.11 -9.82
C PHE A 47 -0.48 -4.58 -9.91
N ASN A 48 -1.21 -5.40 -10.68
CA ASN A 48 -0.83 -6.79 -10.88
C ASN A 48 0.16 -6.90 -12.05
N PRO A 49 1.44 -7.22 -11.81
CA PRO A 49 2.46 -7.25 -12.86
C PRO A 49 2.13 -8.27 -13.96
N SER A 50 1.44 -9.38 -13.66
CA SER A 50 1.06 -10.38 -14.66
C SER A 50 0.01 -9.89 -15.68
N LYS A 51 -0.66 -8.76 -15.40
CA LYS A 51 -1.64 -8.14 -16.30
C LYS A 51 -1.12 -6.85 -16.94
N ALA A 52 0.08 -6.41 -16.55
CA ALA A 52 0.65 -5.18 -17.05
C ALA A 52 1.37 -5.39 -18.37
N SER A 53 1.24 -4.42 -19.28
CA SER A 53 2.05 -4.32 -20.49
C SER A 53 3.03 -3.14 -20.44
N SER A 54 2.92 -2.28 -19.43
CA SER A 54 3.78 -1.11 -19.26
C SER A 54 4.98 -1.45 -18.39
N GLY A 55 6.18 -1.12 -18.88
CA GLY A 55 7.44 -1.26 -18.13
C GLY A 55 7.43 -0.49 -16.79
N LEU A 56 6.62 0.56 -16.66
CA LEU A 56 6.44 1.24 -15.37
C LEU A 56 5.94 0.29 -14.28
N ILE A 57 4.95 -0.55 -14.59
CA ILE A 57 4.39 -1.46 -13.60
C ILE A 57 5.37 -2.59 -13.31
N VAL A 58 5.97 -3.16 -14.35
CA VAL A 58 6.85 -4.33 -14.25
C VAL A 58 8.15 -3.98 -13.53
N ASP A 59 8.78 -2.85 -13.87
CA ASP A 59 10.14 -2.54 -13.41
C ASP A 59 10.14 -1.67 -12.15
N THR A 60 9.19 -0.75 -11.99
CA THR A 60 9.24 0.25 -10.90
C THR A 60 8.30 -0.07 -9.75
N LEU A 61 7.10 -0.59 -10.03
CA LEU A 61 6.09 -0.84 -9.01
C LEU A 61 6.10 -2.28 -8.51
N ALA A 62 6.35 -3.26 -9.39
CA ALA A 62 6.33 -4.66 -8.98
C ALA A 62 7.36 -4.93 -7.88
N ALA A 63 8.59 -4.42 -8.05
CA ALA A 63 9.67 -4.56 -7.06
C ALA A 63 9.38 -3.91 -5.70
N GLN A 64 8.35 -3.05 -5.59
CA GLN A 64 7.95 -2.42 -4.31
C GLN A 64 6.84 -3.19 -3.59
N PHE A 65 6.09 -4.02 -4.31
CA PHE A 65 4.88 -4.68 -3.80
C PHE A 65 4.97 -6.20 -3.78
N TYR A 66 5.84 -6.78 -4.60
CA TYR A 66 5.92 -8.21 -4.82
C TYR A 66 7.38 -8.65 -4.81
N ASP A 67 7.62 -9.76 -4.12
CA ASP A 67 8.86 -10.51 -4.21
C ASP A 67 8.75 -11.56 -5.33
N ARG A 68 9.87 -11.90 -5.96
CA ARG A 68 9.96 -13.01 -6.91
C ARG A 68 10.48 -14.27 -6.20
N LEU A 69 10.42 -15.40 -6.91
CA LEU A 69 11.09 -16.61 -6.45
C LEU A 69 12.61 -16.43 -6.50
N LEU A 70 13.10 -15.91 -7.63
CA LEU A 70 14.49 -15.64 -7.91
C LEU A 70 14.59 -14.23 -8.49
N ASP A 71 15.68 -13.54 -8.16
CA ASP A 71 16.04 -12.25 -8.73
C ASP A 71 17.30 -12.36 -9.60
N VAL A 72 17.64 -11.30 -10.34
CA VAL A 72 18.85 -11.22 -11.16
C VAL A 72 19.71 -10.08 -10.64
N ASP A 73 20.95 -10.38 -10.27
CA ASP A 73 21.93 -9.35 -9.91
C ASP A 73 22.21 -8.44 -11.12
N PRO A 74 22.01 -7.12 -11.02
CA PRO A 74 22.10 -6.22 -12.17
C PRO A 74 23.53 -6.03 -12.69
N TYR A 75 24.56 -6.40 -11.93
CA TYR A 75 25.97 -6.21 -12.31
C TYR A 75 26.61 -7.47 -12.87
N THR A 76 26.25 -8.62 -12.31
CA THR A 76 26.82 -9.94 -12.62
C THR A 76 25.88 -10.81 -13.46
N TYR A 77 24.61 -10.42 -13.56
CA TYR A 77 23.55 -11.14 -14.28
C TYR A 77 23.35 -12.57 -13.77
N ARG A 78 23.68 -12.82 -12.50
CA ARG A 78 23.49 -14.12 -11.85
C ARG A 78 22.14 -14.18 -11.15
N LEU A 79 21.55 -15.36 -11.13
CA LEU A 79 20.35 -15.63 -10.35
C LEU A 79 20.67 -15.54 -8.85
N MET A 80 19.84 -14.80 -8.13
CA MET A 80 19.90 -14.61 -6.69
C MET A 80 18.64 -15.18 -6.04
N PRO A 81 18.77 -15.79 -4.84
CA PRO A 81 17.61 -16.23 -4.07
C PRO A 81 16.81 -15.03 -3.55
N GLU A 82 15.48 -15.16 -3.56
CA GLU A 82 14.55 -14.20 -2.94
C GLU A 82 13.52 -14.95 -2.09
N LEU A 83 12.35 -15.33 -2.62
CA LEU A 83 11.43 -16.24 -1.91
C LEU A 83 11.87 -17.71 -1.97
N ALA A 84 12.61 -18.10 -3.01
CA ALA A 84 13.23 -19.41 -3.11
C ALA A 84 14.69 -19.32 -2.61
N GLU A 85 15.00 -19.99 -1.50
CA GLU A 85 16.34 -20.00 -0.91
C GLU A 85 17.31 -20.87 -1.70
N SER A 86 16.79 -21.91 -2.35
CA SER A 86 17.55 -22.80 -3.22
C SER A 86 16.69 -23.35 -4.34
N TRP A 87 17.33 -23.73 -5.43
CA TRP A 87 16.68 -24.40 -6.55
C TRP A 87 17.63 -25.41 -7.19
N GLU A 88 17.04 -26.45 -7.76
CA GLU A 88 17.73 -27.48 -8.51
C GLU A 88 17.07 -27.63 -9.89
N VAL A 89 17.91 -27.78 -10.91
CA VAL A 89 17.48 -28.01 -12.28
C VAL A 89 17.58 -29.50 -12.56
N LEU A 90 16.44 -30.12 -12.79
CA LEU A 90 16.27 -31.56 -13.02
C LEU A 90 15.83 -31.81 -14.47
N ASP A 91 15.81 -33.07 -14.87
CA ASP A 91 15.29 -33.54 -16.16
C ASP A 91 15.80 -32.68 -17.33
N ASN A 92 17.13 -32.53 -17.44
CA ASN A 92 17.81 -31.75 -18.49
C ASN A 92 17.33 -30.28 -18.68
N GLY A 93 16.71 -29.68 -17.65
CA GLY A 93 16.18 -28.32 -17.71
C GLY A 93 14.66 -28.24 -17.83
N ALA A 94 13.97 -29.37 -17.96
CA ALA A 94 12.51 -29.40 -18.02
C ALA A 94 11.83 -29.17 -16.66
N THR A 95 12.54 -29.48 -15.56
CA THR A 95 11.99 -29.39 -14.21
C THR A 95 12.86 -28.50 -13.34
N ILE A 96 12.25 -27.55 -12.63
CA ILE A 96 12.93 -26.71 -11.62
C ILE A 96 12.24 -26.95 -10.29
N ALA A 97 12.97 -27.52 -9.33
CA ALA A 97 12.51 -27.73 -7.97
C ALA A 97 13.10 -26.65 -7.07
N SER A 98 12.26 -25.92 -6.33
CA SER A 98 12.68 -24.80 -5.47
C SER A 98 12.25 -25.01 -4.02
N THR A 99 13.15 -24.69 -3.08
CA THR A 99 12.83 -24.63 -1.65
C THR A 99 12.50 -23.19 -1.27
N CYS A 100 11.27 -22.95 -0.83
CA CYS A 100 10.81 -21.61 -0.44
C CYS A 100 11.01 -21.33 1.05
N VAL A 101 11.20 -20.05 1.39
CA VAL A 101 11.28 -19.57 2.78
C VAL A 101 9.94 -19.85 3.48
N ALA A 102 9.98 -20.56 4.62
CA ALA A 102 8.77 -21.01 5.33
C ALA A 102 8.00 -19.90 6.08
N MET A 103 8.56 -18.69 6.20
CA MET A 103 8.09 -17.65 7.13
C MET A 103 7.91 -16.27 6.45
N PHE A 104 7.36 -16.25 5.23
CA PHE A 104 7.01 -14.99 4.57
C PHE A 104 5.70 -14.38 5.12
N ARG A 105 5.65 -13.06 5.31
CA ARG A 105 4.47 -12.33 5.80
C ARG A 105 3.90 -11.46 4.69
N PHE A 106 2.69 -11.77 4.26
CA PHE A 106 1.97 -10.89 3.34
C PHE A 106 1.55 -9.58 4.02
N LYS A 107 1.72 -8.48 3.29
CA LYS A 107 1.23 -7.17 3.72
C LYS A 107 -0.29 -7.18 3.77
N LYS A 108 -0.86 -6.86 4.94
CA LYS A 108 -2.31 -6.64 5.06
C LYS A 108 -2.66 -5.28 4.45
N PRO A 109 -3.70 -5.18 3.60
CA PRO A 109 -4.14 -3.89 3.10
C PRO A 109 -4.76 -3.09 4.26
N THR A 110 -4.17 -1.95 4.58
CA THR A 110 -4.74 -0.95 5.50
C THR A 110 -5.37 0.15 4.65
N GLY A 111 -6.70 0.31 4.76
CA GLY A 111 -7.41 1.43 4.12
C GLY A 111 -7.17 1.52 2.61
N LEU A 112 -7.72 0.57 1.85
CA LEU A 112 -7.83 0.73 0.40
C LEU A 112 -8.87 1.85 0.14
N LEU A 113 -8.41 3.11 0.11
CA LEU A 113 -9.15 4.14 -0.60
C LEU A 113 -9.29 3.66 -2.05
N PRO A 114 -10.48 3.77 -2.66
CA PRO A 114 -10.68 3.33 -4.04
C PRO A 114 -9.88 4.27 -4.94
N LEU A 115 -8.64 3.90 -5.24
CA LEU A 115 -7.85 4.49 -6.32
C LEU A 115 -8.23 3.80 -7.63
N VAL A 116 -9.49 4.00 -8.02
CA VAL A 116 -9.93 4.04 -9.42
C VAL A 116 -11.14 4.97 -9.43
N LYS A 117 -10.96 6.17 -9.98
CA LYS A 117 -12.07 6.95 -10.52
C LYS A 117 -11.91 7.00 -12.01
#